data_AF-A0AAP3YIX6-F1
#
_entry.id   AF-A0AAP3YIX6-F1
#
_cell.length_a   1.000
_cell.length_b   1.000
_cell.length_c   1.000
_cell.angle_alpha   90.00
_cell.angle_beta   90.00
_cell.angle_gamma   90.00
#
_symmetry.space_group_name_H-M   'P 1'
#
loop_
_entity.id
_entity.type
_entity.pdbx_description
1 polymer ?
#
loop_
_entity_poly.entity_id
_entity_poly.type
_entity_poly.pdbx_seq_one_letter_code
_entity_poly.pdbx_strand_id
1 'polypeptide(L)'
;GTSILTETVFENRFMHLEELRRMNADFKVEGNSVVLHGPTDFNGAKVAATDLRAAAALVLAGLVAKNITQVTNLKYLDRGYYHFHQKLAFLGADIKRIDDITDRSFEIKKEKLKNVNNLQ
;
A
#
# COMPACT_ATOMS: atom_id res chain seq x y z
N GLY A 1 -0.18 18.08 7.90
CA GLY A 1 0.58 19.25 7.45
C GLY A 1 1.62 18.81 6.44
N THR A 2 2.23 19.76 5.74
CA THR A 2 3.32 19.49 4.77
C THR A 2 4.59 19.01 5.49
N SER A 3 5.28 18.03 4.91
CA SER A 3 6.56 17.50 5.40
C SER A 3 7.54 17.29 4.26
N ILE A 4 8.84 17.24 4.56
CA ILE A 4 9.90 17.03 3.57
C ILE A 4 10.68 15.77 3.94
N LEU A 5 10.89 14.89 2.96
CA LEU A 5 11.75 13.73 3.03
C LEU A 5 12.97 13.96 2.13
N THR A 6 14.18 13.86 2.65
CA THR A 6 15.42 13.99 1.87
C THR A 6 16.23 12.70 1.97
N GLU A 7 16.68 12.18 0.83
CA GLU A 7 17.51 10.99 0.74
C GLU A 7 18.93 11.38 0.30
N THR A 8 19.94 10.95 1.07
CA THR A 8 21.34 11.35 0.86
C THR A 8 22.23 10.21 0.38
N VAL A 9 21.74 8.96 0.44
CA VAL A 9 22.53 7.77 0.10
C VAL A 9 22.07 7.18 -1.23
N PHE A 10 20.75 7.16 -1.49
CA PHE A 10 20.17 6.56 -2.69
C PHE A 10 19.20 7.51 -3.37
N GLU A 11 19.70 8.43 -4.18
CA GLU A 11 18.90 9.53 -4.77
C GLU A 11 17.66 9.05 -5.55
N ASN A 12 17.64 7.81 -6.05
CA ASN A 12 16.53 7.22 -6.81
C ASN A 12 15.62 6.28 -6.00
N ARG A 13 15.58 6.38 -4.66
CA ARG A 13 14.83 5.44 -3.80
C ARG A 13 13.33 5.75 -3.65
N PHE A 14 12.77 6.57 -4.53
CA PHE A 14 11.39 7.09 -4.42
C PHE A 14 10.34 6.27 -5.17
N MET A 15 10.70 5.10 -5.72
CA MET A 15 9.80 4.27 -6.53
C MET A 15 8.48 3.89 -5.85
N HIS A 16 8.47 3.79 -4.52
CA HIS A 16 7.29 3.48 -3.72
C HIS A 16 6.28 4.64 -3.64
N LEU A 17 6.72 5.88 -3.87
CA LEU A 17 5.84 7.05 -3.83
C LEU A 17 4.82 7.03 -4.98
N GLU A 18 5.19 6.54 -6.16
CA GLU A 18 4.22 6.41 -7.27
C GLU A 18 3.10 5.42 -6.96
N GLU A 19 3.40 4.35 -6.21
CA GLU A 19 2.38 3.43 -5.74
C GLU A 19 1.50 4.05 -4.63
N LEU A 20 2.09 4.89 -3.77
CA LEU A 20 1.31 5.70 -2.82
C LEU A 20 0.45 6.75 -3.54
N ARG A 21 0.89 7.31 -4.67
CA ARG A 21 0.06 8.21 -5.52
C ARG A 21 -1.21 7.51 -5.98
N ARG A 22 -1.12 6.22 -6.35
CA ARG A 22 -2.29 5.39 -6.68
C ARG A 22 -3.26 5.22 -5.50
N MET A 23 -2.75 5.33 -4.28
CA MET A 23 -3.52 5.35 -3.04
C MET A 23 -3.94 6.77 -2.61
N ASN A 24 -3.89 7.75 -3.52
CA ASN A 24 -4.26 9.15 -3.30
C ASN A 24 -3.24 10.00 -2.52
N ALA A 25 -1.98 9.57 -2.40
CA ALA A 25 -0.92 10.40 -1.82
C ALA A 25 -0.56 11.58 -2.72
N ASP A 26 -0.46 12.77 -2.12
CA ASP A 26 -0.01 13.98 -2.79
C ASP A 26 1.43 14.32 -2.38
N PHE A 27 2.29 14.45 -3.38
CA PHE A 27 3.69 14.77 -3.21
C PHE A 27 4.31 15.35 -4.47
N LYS A 28 5.43 16.04 -4.27
CA LYS A 28 6.29 16.57 -5.32
C LYS A 28 7.73 16.12 -5.07
N VAL A 29 8.37 15.56 -6.09
CA VAL A 29 9.79 15.20 -6.05
C VAL A 29 10.61 16.37 -6.58
N GLU A 30 11.62 16.79 -5.82
CA GLU A 30 12.56 17.86 -6.16
C GLU A 30 13.99 17.36 -5.90
N GLY A 31 14.65 16.88 -6.96
CA GLY A 31 15.98 16.27 -6.87
C GLY A 31 15.98 15.03 -5.97
N ASN A 32 16.76 15.08 -4.90
CA ASN A 32 16.85 14.02 -3.89
C ASN A 32 15.89 14.22 -2.70
N SER A 33 14.96 15.19 -2.81
CA SER A 33 13.98 15.49 -1.78
C SER A 33 12.56 15.32 -2.30
N VAL A 34 11.62 15.07 -1.39
CA VAL A 34 10.21 14.90 -1.66
C VAL A 34 9.41 15.73 -0.67
N VAL A 35 8.60 16.63 -1.19
CA VAL A 35 7.61 17.39 -0.42
C VAL A 35 6.33 16.58 -0.39
N LEU A 36 5.88 16.20 0.80
CA LEU A 36 4.66 15.43 1.04
C LEU A 36 3.56 16.37 1.56
N HIS A 37 2.40 16.37 0.91
CA HIS A 37 1.28 17.24 1.26
C HIS A 37 0.24 16.45 2.09
N GLY A 38 0.43 16.43 3.41
CA GLY A 38 -0.47 15.76 4.34
C GLY A 38 -1.44 16.70 5.08
N PRO A 39 -2.51 16.17 5.71
CA PRO A 39 -2.85 14.75 5.81
C PRO A 39 -3.40 14.18 4.50
N THR A 40 -3.05 12.93 4.19
CA THR A 40 -3.56 12.22 3.02
C THR A 40 -4.74 11.35 3.40
N ASP A 41 -5.86 11.53 2.71
CA ASP A 41 -6.96 10.55 2.72
C ASP A 41 -6.61 9.38 1.80
N PHE A 42 -5.91 8.38 2.36
CA PHE A 42 -5.56 7.20 1.60
C PHE A 42 -6.80 6.42 1.16
N ASN A 43 -6.82 6.00 -0.11
CA ASN A 43 -7.86 5.14 -0.66
C ASN A 43 -7.27 3.81 -1.15
N GLY A 44 -7.99 2.73 -0.91
CA GLY A 44 -7.61 1.37 -1.24
C GLY A 44 -7.44 1.20 -2.74
N ALA A 45 -6.29 0.69 -3.15
CA ALA A 45 -5.92 0.49 -4.53
C ALA A 45 -5.18 -0.83 -4.73
N LYS A 46 -5.03 -1.25 -6.00
CA LYS A 46 -4.10 -2.32 -6.37
C LYS A 46 -2.73 -1.70 -6.62
N VAL A 47 -1.78 -2.05 -5.77
CA VAL A 47 -0.41 -1.51 -5.77
C VAL A 47 0.60 -2.65 -5.83
N ALA A 48 1.77 -2.37 -6.39
CA ALA A 48 2.82 -3.38 -6.59
C ALA A 48 4.09 -3.01 -5.81
N ALA A 49 4.57 -3.93 -4.98
CA ALA A 49 5.87 -3.73 -4.32
C ALA A 49 7.01 -3.65 -5.34
N THR A 50 7.85 -2.62 -5.22
CA THR A 50 9.04 -2.39 -6.05
C THR A 50 10.32 -2.91 -5.40
N ASP A 51 10.37 -2.90 -4.08
CA ASP A 51 11.49 -3.36 -3.26
C ASP A 51 11.01 -3.76 -1.85
N LEU A 52 11.95 -4.22 -1.01
CA LEU A 52 11.67 -4.70 0.35
C LEU A 52 10.99 -3.64 1.22
N ARG A 53 11.51 -2.40 1.23
CA ARG A 53 10.99 -1.33 2.09
C ARG A 53 9.70 -0.76 1.52
N ALA A 54 9.62 -0.64 0.19
CA ALA A 54 8.39 -0.29 -0.50
C ALA A 54 7.24 -1.23 -0.14
N ALA A 55 7.49 -2.54 -0.12
CA ALA A 55 6.47 -3.53 0.22
C ALA A 55 5.87 -3.28 1.61
N ALA A 56 6.72 -3.06 2.62
CA ALA A 56 6.27 -2.77 3.98
C ALA A 56 5.51 -1.43 4.05
N ALA A 57 6.03 -0.39 3.37
CA ALA A 57 5.38 0.92 3.34
C ALA A 57 3.96 0.86 2.75
N LEU A 58 3.76 0.13 1.65
CA LEU A 58 2.45 -0.04 1.02
C LEU A 58 1.47 -0.82 1.89
N VAL A 59 1.95 -1.84 2.60
CA VAL A 59 1.11 -2.57 3.56
C VAL A 59 0.65 -1.63 4.68
N LEU A 60 1.55 -0.83 5.25
CA LEU A 60 1.21 0.13 6.30
C LEU A 60 0.24 1.21 5.81
N ALA A 61 0.45 1.76 4.61
CA ALA A 61 -0.49 2.68 3.98
C ALA A 61 -1.87 2.03 3.80
N GLY A 62 -1.90 0.74 3.45
CA GLY A 62 -3.14 -0.03 3.32
C GLY A 62 -3.91 -0.19 4.62
N LEU A 63 -3.24 -0.21 5.78
CA LEU A 63 -3.89 -0.32 7.09
C LEU A 63 -4.69 0.94 7.47
N VAL A 64 -4.29 2.11 6.96
CA VAL A 64 -4.95 3.40 7.23
C VAL A 64 -5.83 3.87 6.07
N ALA A 65 -5.79 3.17 4.94
CA ALA A 65 -6.58 3.52 3.75
C ALA A 65 -8.07 3.19 3.96
N LYS A 66 -8.93 4.01 3.34
CA LYS A 66 -10.34 3.66 3.14
C LYS A 66 -10.44 2.52 2.13
N ASN A 67 -11.38 1.60 2.29
CA ASN A 67 -11.57 0.44 1.39
C ASN A 67 -10.40 -0.57 1.40
N ILE A 68 -10.39 -1.48 0.42
CA ILE A 68 -9.46 -2.61 0.36
C ILE A 68 -8.22 -2.24 -0.45
N THR A 69 -7.04 -2.42 0.15
CA THR A 69 -5.75 -2.33 -0.56
C THR A 69 -5.26 -3.73 -0.95
N GLN A 70 -4.83 -3.90 -2.20
CA GLN A 70 -4.24 -5.15 -2.68
C GLN A 70 -2.77 -4.90 -3.03
N VAL A 71 -1.87 -5.47 -2.24
CA VAL A 71 -0.41 -5.36 -2.47
C VAL A 71 0.09 -6.61 -3.19
N THR A 72 0.64 -6.43 -4.40
CA THR A 72 1.23 -7.51 -5.20
C THR A 72 2.76 -7.48 -5.16
N ASN A 73 3.42 -8.45 -5.81
CA ASN A 73 4.87 -8.64 -5.77
C ASN A 73 5.46 -8.88 -4.36
N LEU A 74 4.74 -9.63 -3.52
CA LEU A 74 5.14 -9.92 -2.13
C LEU A 74 6.48 -10.67 -2.00
N LYS A 75 7.04 -11.20 -3.09
CA LYS A 75 8.41 -11.73 -3.17
C LYS A 75 9.47 -10.74 -2.66
N TYR A 76 9.20 -9.43 -2.69
CA TYR A 76 10.10 -8.43 -2.10
C TYR A 76 9.96 -8.35 -0.59
N LEU A 77 8.74 -8.45 -0.06
CA LEU A 77 8.46 -8.43 1.38
C LEU A 77 9.10 -9.63 2.07
N ASP A 78 8.98 -10.81 1.46
CA ASP A 78 9.47 -12.08 2.01
C ASP A 78 10.99 -12.13 2.19
N ARG A 79 11.73 -11.28 1.47
CA ARG A 79 13.20 -11.21 1.57
C ARG A 79 13.69 -10.65 2.90
N GLY A 80 12.85 -9.96 3.66
CA GLY A 80 13.27 -9.29 4.90
C GLY A 80 12.23 -9.24 6.01
N TYR A 81 10.97 -9.58 5.75
CA TYR A 81 9.93 -9.62 6.76
C TYR A 81 9.33 -11.01 6.92
N TYR A 82 9.71 -11.67 8.01
CA TYR A 82 9.19 -12.99 8.36
C TYR A 82 7.79 -12.91 8.97
N HIS A 83 6.83 -13.62 8.36
CA HIS A 83 5.42 -13.69 8.76
C HIS A 83 4.77 -12.32 9.04
N PHE A 84 5.08 -11.33 8.20
CA PHE A 84 4.66 -9.94 8.40
C PHE A 84 3.15 -9.76 8.63
N HIS A 85 2.34 -10.33 7.74
CA HIS A 85 0.88 -10.28 7.82
C HIS A 85 0.34 -10.94 9.10
N GLN A 86 0.94 -12.03 9.57
CA GLN A 86 0.49 -12.72 10.79
C GLN A 86 0.76 -11.87 12.04
N LYS A 87 1.93 -11.22 12.09
CA LYS A 87 2.28 -10.32 13.19
C LYS A 87 1.33 -9.12 13.25
N LEU A 88 1.01 -8.52 12.10
CA LEU A 88 0.05 -7.43 12.02
C LEU A 88 -1.36 -7.89 12.39
N ALA A 89 -1.81 -9.05 11.91
CA ALA A 89 -3.10 -9.62 12.27
C ALA A 89 -3.19 -9.93 13.77
N PHE A 90 -2.10 -10.41 14.39
CA PHE A 90 -2.02 -10.62 15.84
C PHE A 90 -2.18 -9.32 16.64
N LEU A 91 -1.75 -8.19 16.07
CA LEU A 91 -1.98 -6.85 16.65
C LEU A 91 -3.38 -6.29 16.36
N GLY A 92 -4.25 -7.04 15.67
CA GLY A 92 -5.63 -6.65 15.37
C GLY A 92 -5.84 -6.01 14.00
N ALA A 93 -4.84 -6.01 13.11
CA ALA A 93 -5.04 -5.51 11.74
C ALA A 93 -5.92 -6.45 10.90
N ASP A 94 -6.87 -5.89 10.15
CA ASP A 94 -7.62 -6.65 9.12
C ASP A 94 -6.75 -6.82 7.86
N ILE A 95 -5.87 -7.81 7.91
CA ILE A 95 -4.93 -8.13 6.83
C ILE A 95 -4.88 -9.63 6.60
N LYS A 96 -4.87 -10.03 5.33
CA LYS A 96 -4.74 -11.42 4.90
C LYS A 96 -3.79 -11.53 3.72
N ARG A 97 -3.02 -12.62 3.70
CA ARG A 97 -2.26 -13.02 2.53
C ARG A 97 -3.07 -14.06 1.77
N ILE A 98 -3.25 -13.84 0.48
CA ILE A 98 -4.04 -14.70 -0.40
C ILE A 98 -3.18 -15.20 -1.55
N ASP A 99 -3.49 -16.40 -2.04
CA ASP A 99 -2.95 -16.93 -3.27
C ASP A 99 -3.96 -16.73 -4.41
N ASP A 100 -3.51 -16.08 -5.49
CA ASP A 100 -4.37 -15.74 -6.65
C ASP A 100 -5.01 -16.98 -7.32
N ILE A 101 -4.47 -18.18 -7.07
CA ILE A 101 -4.92 -19.44 -7.68
C ILE A 101 -6.08 -20.08 -6.91
N THR A 102 -6.17 -19.86 -5.60
CA THR A 102 -7.05 -20.65 -4.71
C THR A 102 -8.21 -19.86 -4.12
N ASP A 103 -8.15 -18.51 -4.13
CA ASP A 103 -9.05 -17.70 -3.31
C ASP A 103 -10.04 -16.82 -4.12
N ARG A 104 -11.05 -17.46 -4.74
CA ARG A 104 -12.18 -16.75 -5.43
C ARG A 104 -13.09 -15.96 -4.48
N SER A 105 -12.92 -16.12 -3.18
CA SER A 105 -13.74 -15.47 -2.14
C SER A 105 -13.63 -13.93 -2.18
N PHE A 106 -12.48 -13.41 -2.63
CA PHE A 106 -12.22 -11.96 -2.73
C PHE A 106 -12.87 -11.30 -3.96
N GLU A 107 -12.95 -11.97 -5.11
CA GLU A 107 -13.67 -11.46 -6.28
C GLU A 107 -15.15 -11.26 -5.96
N ILE A 108 -15.75 -12.22 -5.24
CA ILE A 108 -17.16 -12.17 -4.83
C ILE A 108 -17.42 -11.01 -3.85
N LYS A 109 -16.51 -10.77 -2.89
CA LYS A 109 -16.66 -9.63 -1.94
C LYS A 109 -16.53 -8.29 -2.67
N LYS A 110 -15.61 -8.20 -3.63
CA LYS A 110 -15.40 -7.00 -4.47
C LYS A 110 -16.62 -6.70 -5.36
N GLU A 111 -17.24 -7.72 -5.96
CA GLU A 111 -18.48 -7.55 -6.74
C GLU A 111 -19.65 -7.11 -5.86
N LYS A 112 -19.81 -7.69 -4.67
CA LYS A 112 -20.84 -7.26 -3.72
C LYS A 112 -20.66 -5.80 -3.29
N LEU A 113 -19.45 -5.35 -2.97
CA LEU A 113 -19.21 -3.94 -2.62
C LEU A 113 -19.48 -2.99 -3.80
N LYS A 114 -19.12 -3.37 -5.04
CA LYS A 114 -19.42 -2.58 -6.23
C LYS A 114 -20.92 -2.44 -6.49
N ASN A 115 -21.67 -3.53 -6.32
CA ASN A 115 -23.12 -3.52 -6.56
C ASN A 115 -23.88 -2.69 -5.51
N VAL A 116 -23.43 -2.67 -4.26
CA VAL A 116 -24.03 -1.83 -3.21
C VAL A 116 -23.82 -0.33 -3.49
N ASN A 117 -22.65 0.06 -4.01
CA ASN A 117 -22.35 1.46 -4.31
C ASN A 117 -23.00 1.99 -5.60
N ASN A 118 -23.54 1.12 -6.46
CA ASN A 118 -24.25 1.48 -7.69
C ASN A 118 -25.78 1.56 -7.50
N LEU A 119 -26.28 1.39 -6.26
CA LEU A 119 -27.70 1.47 -5.90
C LEU A 119 -28.06 2.77 -5.14
N GLN A 120 -27.21 3.80 -5.22
CA GLN A 120 -27.50 5.16 -4.76
C GLN A 120 -27.42 6.17 -5.89
#